data_AF-A0A9X3HX12-F1
#
_entry.id   AF-A0A9X3HX12-F1
#
_cell.length_a   1.000
_cell.length_b   1.000
_cell.length_c   1.000
_cell.angle_alpha   90.00
_cell.angle_beta   90.00
_cell.angle_gamma   90.00
#
_symmetry.space_group_name_H-M   'P 1'
#
loop_
_entity.id
_entity.type
_entity.pdbx_description
1 polymer ?
#
loop_
_entity_poly.entity_id
_entity_poly.type
_entity_poly.pdbx_seq_one_letter_code
_entity_poly.pdbx_strand_id
1 'polypeptide(L)'
;MSKDIYLNDRKYHIHDIGEGENVVFIFHRGEGILKLEDIVSNILKKHQRIIVIDLTEDFPTDVSSLSSQRCKELIDDIHLLADVYWLDDISLESNYINKPIQREIVIALGPRYAPQKNDIISEKQS
;
A
#
# COMPACT_ATOMS: atom_id res chain seq x y z
N MET A 1 8.09 13.85 -2.44
CA MET A 1 9.46 13.43 -2.77
C MET A 1 9.40 12.07 -3.45
N SER A 2 10.24 11.81 -4.46
CA SER A 2 10.37 10.49 -5.07
C SER A 2 11.81 9.99 -4.86
N LYS A 3 11.96 8.71 -4.52
CA LYS A 3 13.27 8.07 -4.33
C LYS A 3 13.20 6.56 -4.53
N ASP A 4 14.34 5.98 -4.85
CA ASP A 4 14.54 4.54 -4.82
C ASP A 4 14.97 4.11 -3.41
N ILE A 5 14.40 3.01 -2.92
CA ILE A 5 14.83 2.36 -1.67
C ILE A 5 14.99 0.86 -1.90
N TYR A 6 15.73 0.21 -1.01
CA TYR A 6 15.81 -1.25 -0.96
C TYR A 6 15.08 -1.76 0.28
N LEU A 7 14.14 -2.67 0.10
CA LEU A 7 13.44 -3.40 1.16
C LEU A 7 13.70 -4.89 0.96
N ASN A 8 14.31 -5.55 1.96
CA ASN A 8 14.70 -6.97 1.87
C ASN A 8 15.36 -7.34 0.53
N ASP A 9 16.36 -6.55 0.13
CA ASP A 9 17.13 -6.68 -1.12
C ASP A 9 16.34 -6.48 -2.44
N ARG A 10 15.09 -6.01 -2.36
CA ARG A 10 14.26 -5.64 -3.52
C ARG A 10 14.20 -4.14 -3.68
N LYS A 11 14.25 -3.66 -4.93
CA LYS A 11 14.34 -2.24 -5.23
C LYS A 11 12.95 -1.69 -5.50
N TYR A 12 12.55 -0.68 -4.74
CA TYR A 12 11.26 -0.03 -4.90
C TYR A 12 11.41 1.44 -5.22
N HIS A 13 10.58 1.90 -6.16
CA HIS A 13 10.40 3.33 -6.38
C HIS A 13 9.27 3.83 -5.47
N ILE A 14 9.60 4.73 -4.54
CA ILE A 14 8.67 5.27 -3.57
C ILE A 14 8.32 6.72 -3.89
N HIS A 15 7.03 7.03 -3.87
CA HIS A 15 6.56 8.41 -3.86
C HIS A 15 5.95 8.74 -2.49
N ASP A 16 6.53 9.72 -1.80
CA ASP A 16 6.05 10.22 -0.52
C ASP A 16 5.44 11.61 -0.71
N ILE A 17 4.14 11.73 -0.50
CA ILE A 17 3.34 12.88 -0.94
C ILE A 17 2.38 13.32 0.17
N GLY A 18 2.37 14.61 0.47
CA GLY A 18 1.48 15.19 1.48
C GLY A 18 2.00 15.01 2.92
N GLU A 19 1.15 15.33 3.88
CA GLU A 19 1.44 15.31 5.31
C GLU A 19 0.15 14.95 6.08
N GLY A 20 0.26 14.23 7.20
CA GLY A 20 -0.86 13.87 8.08
C GLY A 20 -1.02 12.37 8.27
N GLU A 21 -2.25 11.86 8.23
CA GLU A 21 -2.55 10.42 8.42
C GLU A 21 -1.83 9.59 7.35
N ASN A 22 -1.11 8.53 7.75
CA ASN A 22 -0.30 7.74 6.81
C ASN A 22 -1.15 6.73 6.05
N VAL A 23 -1.04 6.76 4.73
CA VAL A 23 -1.63 5.79 3.82
C VAL A 23 -0.50 5.16 2.99
N VAL A 24 -0.36 3.84 3.08
CA VAL A 24 0.48 3.09 2.14
C VAL A 24 -0.38 2.71 0.95
N PHE A 25 0.03 3.11 -0.25
CA PHE A 25 -0.63 2.75 -1.49
C PHE A 25 0.24 1.79 -2.30
N ILE A 26 -0.21 0.55 -2.47
CA ILE A 26 0.48 -0.44 -3.30
C ILE A 26 0.10 -0.20 -4.75
N PHE A 27 1.09 0.18 -5.56
CA PHE A 27 0.91 0.55 -6.95
C PHE A 27 1.56 -0.44 -7.92
N HIS A 28 0.87 -0.74 -9.02
CA HIS A 28 1.43 -1.44 -10.17
C HIS A 28 0.91 -0.82 -11.46
N ARG A 29 1.78 -0.43 -12.39
CA ARG A 29 1.40 0.29 -13.63
C ARG A 29 0.61 -0.58 -14.61
N GLY A 30 0.85 -1.88 -14.59
CA GLY A 30 0.17 -2.84 -15.45
C GLY A 30 -1.28 -3.16 -15.04
N GLU A 31 -1.71 -2.74 -13.84
CA GLU A 31 -3.06 -3.03 -13.32
C GLU A 31 -3.89 -1.74 -13.20
N GLY A 32 -5.06 -1.76 -13.85
CA GLY A 32 -6.04 -0.68 -13.80
C GLY A 32 -5.74 0.53 -14.70
N ILE A 33 -6.65 1.50 -14.65
CA ILE A 33 -6.59 2.77 -15.41
C ILE A 33 -5.93 3.89 -14.57
N LEU A 34 -5.82 3.68 -13.25
CA LEU A 34 -5.34 4.68 -12.31
C LEU A 34 -3.87 4.99 -12.55
N LYS A 35 -3.58 6.25 -12.84
CA LYS A 35 -2.22 6.79 -12.83
C LYS A 35 -1.86 7.26 -11.44
N LEU A 36 -0.56 7.43 -11.20
CA LEU A 36 -0.05 8.06 -9.98
C LEU A 36 -0.70 9.44 -9.73
N GLU A 37 -0.96 10.20 -10.80
CA GLU A 37 -1.65 11.49 -10.74
C GLU A 37 -3.09 11.37 -10.22
N ASP A 38 -3.78 10.28 -10.55
CA ASP A 38 -5.14 10.00 -10.06
C ASP A 38 -5.13 9.65 -8.57
N ILE A 39 -4.08 8.97 -8.10
CA ILE A 39 -3.87 8.71 -6.67
C ILE A 39 -3.70 10.04 -5.92
N VAL A 40 -2.84 10.91 -6.44
CA VAL A 40 -2.57 12.22 -5.82
C VAL A 40 -3.81 13.13 -5.84
N SER A 41 -4.60 13.13 -6.91
CA SER A 41 -5.74 14.03 -7.03
C SER A 41 -7.02 13.52 -6.34
N ASN A 42 -7.25 12.20 -6.34
CA ASN A 42 -8.50 11.61 -5.84
C ASN A 42 -8.36 10.96 -4.45
N ILE A 43 -7.15 10.53 -4.06
CA ILE A 43 -6.93 9.81 -2.79
C ILE A 43 -6.39 10.72 -1.69
N LEU A 44 -5.58 11.75 -2.02
CA LEU A 44 -5.15 12.74 -1.02
C LEU A 44 -6.37 13.54 -0.53
N LYS A 45 -6.98 13.08 0.55
CA LYS A 45 -7.82 13.92 1.38
C LYS A 45 -6.94 14.99 2.01
N LYS A 46 -7.53 16.14 2.37
CA LYS A 46 -6.84 17.14 3.19
C LYS A 46 -6.29 16.44 4.45
N HIS A 47 -4.97 16.55 4.69
CA HIS A 47 -4.22 15.98 5.83
C HIS A 47 -3.91 14.47 5.77
N GLN A 48 -3.62 13.95 4.57
CA GLN A 48 -3.03 12.61 4.43
C GLN A 48 -1.61 12.69 3.87
N ARG A 49 -0.74 11.83 4.38
CA ARG A 49 0.56 11.50 3.81
C ARG A 49 0.43 10.16 3.09
N ILE A 50 0.60 10.15 1.78
CA ILE A 50 0.55 8.92 0.98
C ILE A 50 1.96 8.50 0.63
N ILE A 51 2.29 7.25 0.98
CA ILE A 51 3.52 6.57 0.60
C ILE A 51 3.13 5.53 -0.46
N VAL A 52 3.40 5.85 -1.72
CA VAL A 52 3.16 4.95 -2.84
C VAL A 52 4.38 4.07 -3.02
N ILE A 53 4.18 2.75 -2.99
CA ILE A 53 5.20 1.75 -3.32
C ILE A 53 4.90 1.18 -4.71
N ASP A 54 5.79 1.44 -5.68
CA ASP A 54 5.66 0.92 -7.05
C ASP A 54 6.27 -0.48 -7.14
N LEU A 55 5.42 -1.49 -7.36
CA LEU A 55 5.80 -2.89 -7.50
C LEU A 55 6.08 -3.31 -8.95
N THR A 56 5.96 -2.40 -9.92
CA THR A 56 5.96 -2.73 -11.36
C THR A 56 7.20 -3.47 -11.84
N GLU A 57 8.36 -3.24 -11.23
CA GLU A 57 9.62 -3.86 -11.66
C GLU A 57 9.80 -5.29 -11.11
N ASP A 58 9.28 -5.58 -9.92
CA ASP A 58 9.59 -6.80 -9.16
C ASP A 58 8.41 -7.78 -9.03
N PHE A 59 7.20 -7.35 -9.37
CA PHE A 59 5.98 -8.15 -9.27
C PHE A 59 5.34 -8.40 -10.64
N PRO A 60 4.65 -9.53 -10.83
CA PRO A 60 3.98 -9.81 -12.09
C PRO A 60 2.79 -8.86 -12.28
N THR A 61 2.49 -8.49 -13.51
CA THR A 61 1.31 -7.68 -13.81
C THR A 61 0.03 -8.31 -13.31
N ASP A 62 -0.20 -9.60 -13.60
CA ASP A 62 -1.41 -10.27 -13.16
C ASP A 62 -1.31 -10.69 -11.68
N VAL A 63 -2.11 -10.06 -10.83
CA VAL A 63 -2.17 -10.37 -9.39
C VAL A 63 -2.54 -11.83 -9.10
N SER A 64 -3.27 -12.50 -10.00
CA SER A 64 -3.62 -13.91 -9.82
C SER A 64 -2.40 -14.86 -9.95
N SER A 65 -1.32 -14.37 -10.57
CA SER A 65 -0.06 -15.10 -10.71
C SER A 65 0.88 -14.95 -9.52
N LEU A 66 0.52 -14.14 -8.51
CA LEU A 66 1.27 -14.04 -7.26
C LEU A 66 1.26 -15.38 -6.51
N SER A 67 2.43 -15.99 -6.39
CA SER A 67 2.61 -17.14 -5.51
C SER A 67 2.49 -16.72 -4.04
N SER A 68 2.11 -17.65 -3.17
CA SER A 68 2.06 -17.42 -1.72
C SER A 68 3.41 -16.96 -1.14
N GLN A 69 4.52 -17.37 -1.76
CA GLN A 69 5.85 -16.93 -1.35
C GLN A 69 6.06 -15.44 -1.67
N ARG A 70 5.62 -14.98 -2.84
CA ARG A 70 5.69 -13.56 -3.22
C ARG A 70 4.76 -12.69 -2.37
N CYS A 71 3.60 -13.20 -1.96
CA CYS A 71 2.74 -12.51 -1.00
C CYS A 71 3.43 -12.30 0.34
N LYS A 72 4.12 -13.31 0.87
CA LYS A 72 4.90 -13.19 2.12
C LYS A 72 6.03 -12.18 2.00
N GLU A 73 6.78 -12.24 0.90
CA GLU A 73 7.84 -11.27 0.62
C GLU A 73 7.31 -9.82 0.58
N LEU A 74 6.14 -9.60 -0.02
CA LEU A 74 5.47 -8.29 -0.02
C LEU A 74 5.07 -7.84 1.39
N ILE A 75 4.56 -8.76 2.22
CA ILE A 75 4.23 -8.47 3.62
C ILE A 75 5.48 -8.05 4.39
N ASP A 76 6.57 -8.79 4.26
CA ASP A 76 7.85 -8.49 4.91
C ASP A 76 8.40 -7.13 4.46
N ASP A 77 8.22 -6.77 3.19
CA ASP A 77 8.62 -5.47 2.66
C ASP A 77 7.78 -4.33 3.22
N ILE A 78 6.47 -4.52 3.36
CA ILE A 78 5.60 -3.49 3.94
C ILE A 78 5.93 -3.27 5.42
N HIS A 79 6.28 -4.32 6.16
CA HIS A 79 6.77 -4.18 7.53
C HIS A 79 8.07 -3.37 7.60
N LEU A 80 9.04 -3.69 6.76
CA LEU A 80 10.29 -2.95 6.71
C LEU A 80 10.09 -1.50 6.26
N LEU A 81 9.20 -1.26 5.30
CA LEU A 81 8.81 0.08 4.88
C LEU A 81 8.25 0.87 6.07
N ALA A 82 7.35 0.26 6.85
CA ALA A 82 6.77 0.87 8.04
C ALA A 82 7.85 1.25 9.06
N ASP A 83 8.84 0.39 9.28
CA ASP A 83 9.94 0.66 10.20
C ASP A 83 10.86 1.79 9.69
N VAL A 84 11.20 1.77 8.40
CA VAL A 84 12.08 2.79 7.77
C VAL A 84 11.42 4.18 7.75
N TYR A 85 10.10 4.23 7.57
CA TYR A 85 9.34 5.49 7.50
C TYR A 85 8.70 5.90 8.82
N TRP A 86 8.94 5.14 9.90
CA TRP A 86 8.34 5.34 11.23
C TRP A 86 6.82 5.49 11.17
N LEU A 87 6.17 4.51 10.54
CA LEU A 87 4.72 4.45 10.39
C LEU A 87 4.12 3.65 11.55
N ASP A 88 3.66 4.37 12.57
CA ASP A 88 2.98 3.78 13.74
C ASP A 88 1.58 3.28 13.39
N ASP A 89 0.84 4.08 12.62
CA ASP A 89 -0.51 3.80 12.11
C ASP A 89 -0.51 3.84 10.58
N ILE A 90 -1.03 2.79 9.95
CA ILE A 90 -1.05 2.60 8.48
C ILE A 90 -2.46 2.25 8.02
N SER A 91 -3.01 3.06 7.12
CA SER A 91 -4.07 2.61 6.21
C SER A 91 -3.48 2.03 4.93
N LEU A 92 -4.13 1.01 4.36
CA LEU A 92 -3.63 0.30 3.19
C LEU A 92 -4.62 0.37 2.03
N GLU A 93 -4.16 0.90 0.90
CA GLU A 93 -4.90 1.00 -0.36
C GLU A 93 -4.10 0.40 -1.51
N SER A 94 -4.75 0.05 -2.62
CA SER A 94 -4.05 -0.47 -3.80
C SER A 94 -4.86 -0.42 -5.09
N ASN A 95 -4.17 -0.33 -6.24
CA ASN A 95 -4.71 -0.63 -7.56
C ASN A 95 -4.34 -2.03 -8.08
N TYR A 96 -3.58 -2.80 -7.29
CA TYR A 96 -2.92 -4.04 -7.71
C TYR A 96 -3.40 -5.25 -6.91
N ILE A 97 -3.33 -5.20 -5.58
CA ILE A 97 -3.69 -6.35 -4.75
C ILE A 97 -5.20 -6.54 -4.64
N ASN A 98 -5.63 -7.80 -4.62
CA ASN A 98 -7.02 -8.17 -4.41
C ASN A 98 -7.39 -8.24 -2.91
N LYS A 99 -8.68 -8.32 -2.60
CA LYS A 99 -9.18 -8.39 -1.21
C LYS A 99 -8.54 -9.51 -0.37
N PRO A 100 -8.34 -10.74 -0.87
CA PRO A 100 -7.60 -11.78 -0.14
C PRO A 100 -6.20 -11.35 0.31
N ILE A 101 -5.37 -10.86 -0.61
CA ILE A 101 -4.00 -10.43 -0.30
C ILE A 101 -4.01 -9.23 0.65
N GLN A 102 -4.91 -8.28 0.42
CA GLN A 102 -5.07 -7.13 1.32
C GLN A 102 -5.39 -7.56 2.75
N ARG A 103 -6.27 -8.56 2.93
CA ARG A 103 -6.57 -9.12 4.27
C ARG A 103 -5.34 -9.76 4.91
N GLU A 104 -4.54 -10.49 4.15
CA GLU A 104 -3.30 -11.10 4.68
C GLU A 104 -2.33 -10.02 5.17
N ILE A 105 -2.13 -8.95 4.39
CA ILE A 105 -1.28 -7.82 4.79
C ILE A 105 -1.85 -7.13 6.03
N VAL A 106 -3.14 -6.84 6.07
CA VAL A 106 -3.80 -6.21 7.22
C VAL A 106 -3.63 -7.04 8.50
N ILE A 107 -3.81 -8.37 8.40
CA ILE A 107 -3.60 -9.27 9.54
C ILE A 107 -2.12 -9.23 9.99
N ALA A 108 -1.18 -9.23 9.05
CA ALA A 108 0.24 -9.19 9.36
C ALA A 108 0.67 -7.87 10.02
N LEU A 109 0.15 -6.74 9.54
CA LEU A 109 0.37 -5.40 10.13
C LEU A 109 -0.10 -5.32 11.59
N GLY A 110 -1.10 -6.12 11.97
CA GLY A 110 -1.57 -6.24 13.34
C GLY A 110 -1.96 -4.88 13.93
N PRO A 111 -1.37 -4.48 15.07
CA PRO A 111 -1.74 -3.23 15.74
C PRO A 111 -1.37 -1.96 14.96
N ARG A 112 -0.50 -2.06 13.94
CA ARG A 112 -0.15 -0.92 13.09
C ARG A 112 -1.22 -0.59 12.06
N TYR A 113 -2.14 -1.51 11.81
CA TYR A 113 -3.19 -1.25 10.83
C TYR A 113 -4.26 -0.33 11.43
N ALA A 114 -4.46 0.82 10.77
CA ALA A 114 -5.50 1.78 11.06
C ALA A 114 -6.51 1.76 9.88
N PRO A 115 -7.71 1.19 10.05
CA PRO A 115 -8.74 1.23 9.01
C PRO A 115 -9.11 2.68 8.70
N GLN A 116 -9.43 2.97 7.43
CA GLN A 116 -9.89 4.31 7.11
C GLN A 116 -11.26 4.53 7.78
N LYS A 117 -11.52 5.74 8.28
CA LYS A 117 -12.78 6.09 8.98
C LYS A 117 -14.06 5.79 8.18
N ASN A 118 -13.96 5.55 6.86
CA ASN A 118 -15.09 5.17 6.01
C ASN A 118 -15.41 3.66 6.05
N ASP A 119 -14.49 2.80 6.48
CA ASP A 119 -14.72 1.34 6.56
C ASP A 119 -15.68 0.98 7.70
N ILE A 120 -15.83 1.86 8.70
CA ILE A 120 -16.62 1.62 9.91
C ILE A 120 -18.12 1.89 9.66
N ILE A 121 -18.49 2.60 8.59
CA ILE A 121 -19.88 3.02 8.34
C ILE A 121 -20.68 1.94 7.59
N SER A 122 -20.06 0.90 7.02
CA SER A 122 -20.80 -0.16 6.30
C SER A 122 -21.34 -1.30 7.17
N GLU A 123 -21.10 -1.34 8.48
CA GLU A 123 -21.58 -2.41 9.38
C GLU A 123 -22.76 -2.01 10.28
N LYS A 124 -23.35 -0.82 10.10
CA LYS A 124 -24.60 -0.45 10.79
C LYS A 124 -25.70 -0.09 9.80
N GLN A 125 -26.16 -1.09 9.04
CA GLN A 125 -27.54 -1.15 8.53
C GLN A 125 -27.80 -2.53 7.91
N SER A 126 -28.35 -3.43 8.73
CA SER A 126 -29.16 -4.58 8.31
C SER A 126 -30.19 -4.85 9.40
#